data_AF-A0A2V7NWC9-F1
#
_entry.id   AF-A0A2V7NWC9-F1
#
_cell.length_a   1.000
_cell.length_b   1.000
_cell.length_c   1.000
_cell.angle_alpha   90.00
_cell.angle_beta   90.00
_cell.angle_gamma   90.00
#
_symmetry.space_group_name_H-M   'P 1'
#
loop_
_entity.id
_entity.type
_entity.pdbx_description
1 polymer ?
#
loop_
_entity_poly.entity_id
_entity_poly.type
_entity_poly.pdbx_seq_one_letter_code
_entity_poly.pdbx_strand_id
1 'polypeptide(L)'
;MHGARGHAFLPRPPRDRPRGDLRGPLARTGLVALLFVGHDSPLRWVFALAFTAVGAFLFAVTRTARGGRVPQEAIIGIVYVVASAGAILVADKVPGGGEEIEKSLVGSILWVTWAGIARLAAVYAVLGAFQYALRRKFLTISFQPEEAERNGWSIRWWDFWFYLSFGIVITLAVPVGGVLMVFTFLVVPAVIAFLFTRDMRRLAYLAWGSGAIASLLGLWISFTGNLPTGPLIVCMYGLLLAVVALLRKAGIDRAAPAGAPDRA
;
A
#
# COMPACT_ATOMS: atom_id res chain seq x y z
N MET A 1 26.36 58.34 29.54
CA MET A 1 27.28 58.18 28.40
C MET A 1 28.38 57.19 28.79
N HIS A 2 28.52 56.16 27.94
CA HIS A 2 29.50 55.06 27.83
C HIS A 2 30.14 54.37 29.05
N GLY A 3 29.90 53.05 29.09
CA GLY A 3 30.44 52.09 30.04
C GLY A 3 31.72 51.41 29.57
N ALA A 4 32.46 50.91 30.57
CA ALA A 4 33.69 50.18 30.44
C ALA A 4 33.45 48.69 30.12
N ARG A 5 34.07 48.21 29.04
CA ARG A 5 34.32 46.78 28.79
C ARG A 5 35.78 46.65 28.38
N GLY A 6 36.54 45.84 29.10
CA GLY A 6 37.95 45.58 28.81
C GLY A 6 38.47 44.38 29.60
N HIS A 7 38.05 43.17 29.21
CA HIS A 7 38.80 41.95 29.49
C HIS A 7 39.35 41.41 28.18
N ALA A 8 40.66 41.22 28.19
CA ALA A 8 41.49 40.81 27.07
C ALA A 8 41.33 39.32 26.69
N PHE A 9 41.96 38.99 25.55
CA PHE A 9 42.61 37.70 25.29
C PHE A 9 41.80 36.61 24.55
N LEU A 10 41.83 36.62 23.21
CA LEU A 10 42.66 35.72 22.37
C LEU A 10 42.22 35.74 20.89
N PRO A 11 43.16 35.85 19.93
CA PRO A 11 42.86 35.63 18.51
C PRO A 11 42.57 34.15 18.26
N ARG A 12 41.40 33.82 17.69
CA ARG A 12 41.11 32.46 17.23
C ARG A 12 41.88 32.19 15.93
N PRO A 13 42.65 31.10 15.83
CA PRO A 13 43.31 30.72 14.59
C PRO A 13 42.27 30.29 13.54
N PRO A 14 42.57 30.44 12.23
CA PRO A 14 41.73 29.90 11.17
C PRO A 14 41.72 28.38 11.30
N ARG A 15 40.53 27.79 11.54
CA ARG A 15 40.35 26.35 11.43
C ARG A 15 40.14 26.01 9.96
N ASP A 16 41.25 25.84 9.26
CA ASP A 16 41.31 25.04 8.05
C ASP A 16 41.00 23.59 8.45
N ARG A 17 39.72 23.23 8.42
CA ARG A 17 39.36 21.82 8.32
C ARG A 17 39.42 21.46 6.84
N PRO A 18 40.27 20.52 6.41
CA PRO A 18 39.94 19.76 5.23
C PRO A 18 38.65 19.01 5.57
N ARG A 19 37.51 19.52 5.08
CA ARG A 19 36.31 18.70 4.94
C ARG A 19 36.71 17.62 3.95
N GLY A 20 37.17 16.49 4.48
CA GLY A 20 37.28 15.25 3.74
C GLY A 20 35.99 15.06 2.98
N ASP A 21 36.12 15.09 1.66
CA ASP A 21 35.05 14.93 0.72
C ASP A 21 34.53 13.50 0.81
N LEU A 22 33.66 13.25 1.79
CA LEU A 22 32.86 12.02 1.91
C LEU A 22 31.63 12.08 0.97
N ARG A 23 31.67 12.91 -0.08
CA ARG A 23 30.69 12.90 -1.17
C ARG A 23 31.32 12.28 -2.42
N GLY A 24 31.96 11.12 -2.27
CA GLY A 24 32.40 10.33 -3.40
C GLY A 24 31.25 10.13 -4.42
N PRO A 25 31.53 10.15 -5.74
CA PRO A 25 30.55 9.81 -6.79
C PRO A 25 29.93 8.42 -6.59
N LEU A 26 30.65 7.54 -5.89
CA LEU A 26 30.27 6.16 -5.60
C LEU A 26 29.13 6.01 -4.57
N ALA A 27 28.88 7.03 -3.75
CA ALA A 27 27.73 7.05 -2.84
C ALA A 27 26.41 7.46 -3.53
N ARG A 28 26.47 7.88 -4.81
CA ARG A 28 25.30 8.29 -5.60
C ARG A 28 24.78 7.20 -6.55
N THR A 29 25.47 6.06 -6.64
CA THR A 29 25.41 5.16 -7.82
C THR A 29 24.24 4.16 -7.88
N GLY A 30 23.08 4.47 -7.30
CA GLY A 30 21.89 3.65 -7.58
C GLY A 30 20.61 4.27 -7.07
N LEU A 31 20.53 4.50 -5.77
CA LEU A 31 19.32 5.02 -5.12
C LEU A 31 19.12 6.52 -5.36
N VAL A 32 20.21 7.28 -5.46
CA VAL A 32 20.18 8.73 -5.76
C VAL A 32 20.07 8.97 -7.27
N ALA A 33 20.67 8.15 -8.12
CA ALA A 33 20.45 8.20 -9.57
C ALA A 33 18.97 7.99 -9.95
N LEU A 34 18.24 7.15 -9.19
CA LEU A 34 16.79 6.95 -9.33
C LEU A 34 15.98 8.23 -9.06
N LEU A 35 16.49 9.12 -8.20
CA LEU A 35 15.86 10.41 -7.84
C LEU A 35 16.21 11.53 -8.85
N PHE A 36 17.21 11.34 -9.70
CA PHE A 36 17.63 12.29 -10.75
C PHE A 36 17.14 11.91 -12.16
N VAL A 37 16.38 10.82 -12.31
CA VAL A 37 15.61 10.58 -13.54
C VAL A 37 14.52 11.65 -13.58
N GLY A 38 14.64 12.58 -14.54
CA GLY A 38 13.77 13.73 -14.68
C GLY A 38 12.28 13.39 -14.58
N HIS A 39 11.51 14.36 -14.05
CA HIS A 39 10.11 14.27 -13.63
C HIS A 39 9.14 13.66 -14.68
N ASP A 40 9.52 13.66 -15.97
CA ASP A 40 8.69 13.23 -17.11
C ASP A 40 9.29 12.09 -17.97
N SER A 41 10.32 11.38 -17.50
CA SER A 41 10.92 10.30 -18.31
C SER A 41 10.11 9.00 -18.26
N PRO A 42 9.85 8.32 -19.40
CA PRO A 42 9.25 6.98 -19.43
C PRO A 42 10.08 5.95 -18.62
N LEU A 43 11.36 6.24 -18.36
CA LEU A 43 12.24 5.44 -17.53
C LEU A 43 11.71 5.24 -16.10
N ARG A 44 11.02 6.23 -15.51
CA ARG A 44 10.46 6.09 -14.15
C ARG A 44 9.44 4.96 -14.06
N TRP A 45 8.59 4.83 -15.07
CA TRP A 45 7.61 3.75 -15.14
C TRP A 45 8.27 2.40 -15.37
N VAL A 46 9.32 2.34 -16.20
CA VAL A 46 10.10 1.11 -16.41
C VAL A 46 10.77 0.67 -15.11
N PHE A 47 11.41 1.58 -14.37
CA PHE A 47 12.02 1.27 -13.07
C PHE A 47 10.98 0.82 -12.04
N ALA A 48 9.85 1.52 -11.95
CA ALA A 48 8.77 1.14 -11.04
C ALA A 48 8.22 -0.26 -11.35
N LEU A 49 7.95 -0.56 -12.63
CA LEU A 49 7.47 -1.87 -13.07
C LEU A 49 8.52 -2.97 -12.88
N ALA A 50 9.80 -2.68 -13.13
CA ALA A 50 10.90 -3.61 -12.88
C ALA A 50 11.03 -3.93 -11.39
N PHE A 51 10.99 -2.91 -10.52
CA PHE A 51 11.02 -3.09 -9.07
C PHE A 51 9.81 -3.90 -8.58
N THR A 52 8.63 -3.61 -9.11
CA THR A 52 7.41 -4.38 -8.85
C THR A 52 7.55 -5.84 -9.29
N ALA A 53 8.16 -6.11 -10.44
CA ALA A 53 8.41 -7.47 -10.90
C ALA A 53 9.39 -8.22 -9.99
N VAL A 54 10.46 -7.56 -9.54
CA VAL A 54 11.40 -8.12 -8.56
C VAL A 54 10.71 -8.40 -7.23
N GLY A 55 9.88 -7.48 -6.74
CA GLY A 55 9.09 -7.67 -5.52
C GLY A 55 8.12 -8.84 -5.64
N ALA A 56 7.38 -8.92 -6.76
CA ALA A 56 6.47 -10.02 -7.05
C ALA A 56 7.20 -11.38 -7.11
N PHE A 57 8.38 -11.42 -7.73
CA PHE A 57 9.24 -12.60 -7.74
C PHE A 57 9.70 -12.98 -6.33
N LEU A 58 10.17 -11.99 -5.55
CA LEU A 58 10.61 -12.23 -4.18
C LEU A 58 9.48 -12.80 -3.33
N PHE A 59 8.26 -12.25 -3.41
CA PHE A 59 7.08 -12.76 -2.70
C PHE A 59 6.62 -14.14 -3.18
N ALA A 60 6.72 -14.42 -4.49
CA ALA A 60 6.41 -15.74 -5.02
C ALA A 60 7.41 -16.81 -4.53
N VAL A 61 8.68 -16.44 -4.34
CA VAL A 61 9.74 -17.35 -3.84
C VAL A 61 9.72 -17.47 -2.32
N THR A 62 9.50 -16.37 -1.59
CA THR A 62 9.38 -16.39 -0.12
C THR A 62 8.01 -16.89 0.37
N ARG A 63 7.09 -17.22 -0.54
CA ARG A 63 5.89 -17.96 -0.17
C ARG A 63 6.31 -19.28 0.47
N THR A 64 6.23 -19.33 1.80
CA THR A 64 6.46 -20.54 2.58
C THR A 64 5.39 -21.55 2.18
N ALA A 65 5.76 -22.49 1.32
CA ALA A 65 4.91 -23.62 1.00
C ALA A 65 4.64 -24.41 2.28
N ARG A 66 3.35 -24.63 2.58
CA ARG A 66 2.80 -25.34 3.74
C ARG A 66 2.98 -24.64 5.10
N GLY A 67 1.87 -24.41 5.79
CA GLY A 67 1.84 -24.30 7.26
C GLY A 67 2.55 -23.10 7.88
N GLY A 68 2.96 -22.10 7.09
CA GLY A 68 3.41 -20.82 7.61
C GLY A 68 2.31 -20.23 8.48
N ARG A 69 2.56 -20.11 9.79
CA ARG A 69 1.60 -19.52 10.74
C ARG A 69 1.25 -18.05 10.42
N VAL A 70 2.04 -17.42 9.55
CA VAL A 70 1.91 -16.01 9.17
C VAL A 70 1.20 -15.90 7.82
N PRO A 71 0.04 -15.22 7.76
CA PRO A 71 -0.66 -14.96 6.51
C PRO A 71 0.20 -14.06 5.60
N GLN A 72 0.10 -14.28 4.30
CA GLN A 72 0.97 -13.60 3.33
C GLN A 72 0.70 -12.09 3.27
N GLU A 73 -0.52 -11.67 3.55
CA GLU A 73 -0.95 -10.28 3.70
C GLU A 73 -0.19 -9.57 4.83
N ALA A 74 0.11 -10.28 5.93
CA ALA A 74 0.92 -9.73 7.02
C ALA A 74 2.37 -9.51 6.59
N ILE A 75 2.94 -10.43 5.82
CA ILE A 75 4.30 -10.29 5.27
C ILE A 75 4.36 -9.09 4.33
N ILE A 76 3.40 -8.96 3.41
CA ILE A 76 3.31 -7.82 2.48
C ILE A 76 3.21 -6.51 3.26
N GLY A 77 2.39 -6.45 4.32
CA GLY A 77 2.25 -5.29 5.19
C GLY A 77 3.55 -4.92 5.92
N ILE A 78 4.26 -5.91 6.48
CA ILE A 78 5.54 -5.67 7.17
C ILE A 78 6.60 -5.16 6.18
N VAL A 79 6.75 -5.81 5.02
CA VAL A 79 7.70 -5.38 3.98
C VAL A 79 7.38 -3.96 3.53
N TYR A 80 6.09 -3.64 3.36
CA TYR A 80 5.66 -2.29 3.01
C TYR A 80 6.06 -1.24 4.07
N VAL A 81 5.82 -1.52 5.36
CA VAL A 81 6.17 -0.58 6.45
C VAL A 81 7.69 -0.38 6.53
N VAL A 82 8.48 -1.45 6.43
CA VAL A 82 9.95 -1.39 6.45
C VAL A 82 10.48 -0.61 5.24
N ALA A 83 9.95 -0.88 4.04
CA ALA A 83 10.33 -0.17 2.82
C ALA A 83 9.97 1.32 2.90
N SER A 84 8.78 1.65 3.43
CA SER A 84 8.33 3.04 3.62
C SER A 84 9.21 3.78 4.61
N ALA A 85 9.58 3.15 5.74
CA ALA A 85 10.52 3.73 6.70
C ALA A 85 11.90 3.98 6.06
N GLY A 86 12.40 3.04 5.26
CA GLY A 86 13.63 3.22 4.47
C GLY A 86 13.54 4.39 3.48
N ALA A 87 12.42 4.51 2.77
CA ALA A 87 12.17 5.61 1.84
C ALA A 87 12.15 6.96 2.55
N ILE A 88 11.53 7.06 3.73
CA ILE A 88 11.53 8.27 4.57
C ILE A 88 12.95 8.64 5.00
N LEU A 89 13.76 7.69 5.45
CA LEU A 89 15.15 7.94 5.85
C LEU A 89 16.02 8.48 4.70
N VAL A 90 15.75 8.02 3.47
CA VAL A 90 16.43 8.51 2.27
C VAL A 90 15.92 9.88 1.87
N ALA A 91 14.60 10.10 1.95
CA ALA A 91 13.95 11.37 1.65
C ALA A 91 14.42 12.48 2.60
N ASP A 92 14.68 12.18 3.87
CA ASP A 92 15.27 13.10 4.85
C ASP A 92 16.63 13.66 4.40
N LYS A 93 17.37 12.94 3.55
CA LYS A 93 18.67 13.39 3.03
C LYS A 93 18.58 14.29 1.80
N VAL A 94 17.37 14.47 1.25
CA VAL A 94 17.16 15.22 0.01
C VAL A 94 16.29 16.45 0.30
N PRO A 95 16.70 17.67 -0.11
CA PRO A 95 15.85 18.85 -0.01
C PRO A 95 14.51 18.61 -0.74
N GLY A 96 13.39 18.85 -0.05
CA GLY A 96 12.04 18.60 -0.59
C GLY A 96 11.57 17.15 -0.56
N GLY A 97 12.38 16.20 -0.07
CA GLY A 97 11.99 14.78 0.00
C GLY A 97 10.76 14.52 0.87
N GLY A 98 10.59 15.27 1.97
CA GLY A 98 9.42 15.13 2.85
C GLY A 98 8.10 15.45 2.15
N GLU A 99 8.06 16.48 1.31
CA GLU A 99 6.86 16.88 0.56
C GLU A 99 6.48 15.81 -0.48
N GLU A 100 7.45 15.22 -1.15
CA GLU A 100 7.23 14.13 -2.11
C GLU A 100 6.74 12.85 -1.45
N ILE A 101 7.20 12.56 -0.23
CA ILE A 101 6.67 11.45 0.59
C ILE A 101 5.21 11.74 0.98
N GLU A 102 4.91 12.95 1.46
CA GLU A 102 3.55 13.34 1.82
C GLU A 102 2.59 13.21 0.62
N LYS A 103 2.98 13.77 -0.54
CA LYS A 103 2.22 13.64 -1.79
C LYS A 103 2.00 12.19 -2.18
N SER A 104 3.02 11.33 -2.03
CA SER A 104 2.91 9.90 -2.34
C SER A 104 2.00 9.14 -1.36
N LEU A 105 1.94 9.54 -0.09
CA LEU A 105 1.09 8.90 0.92
C LEU A 105 -0.39 9.31 0.78
N VAL A 106 -0.64 10.60 0.54
CA VAL A 106 -1.98 11.21 0.49
C VAL A 106 -2.61 11.11 -0.90
N GLY A 107 -1.79 11.24 -1.95
CA GLY A 107 -2.24 11.31 -3.34
C GLY A 107 -2.93 12.63 -3.68
N SER A 108 -3.29 12.79 -4.95
CA SER A 108 -3.94 14.00 -5.48
C SER A 108 -5.13 13.64 -6.38
N ILE A 109 -6.08 12.88 -5.83
CA ILE A 109 -7.19 12.32 -6.62
C ILE A 109 -8.05 13.39 -7.32
N LEU A 110 -8.12 14.59 -6.74
CA LEU A 110 -8.84 15.75 -7.28
C LEU A 110 -8.23 16.30 -8.58
N TRP A 111 -6.93 16.09 -8.82
CA TRP A 111 -6.19 16.65 -9.95
C TRP A 111 -6.01 15.67 -11.12
N VAL A 112 -6.71 14.53 -11.09
CA VAL A 112 -6.59 13.52 -12.14
C VAL A 112 -7.38 13.94 -13.39
N THR A 113 -6.74 13.82 -14.56
CA THR A 113 -7.37 14.18 -15.84
C THR A 113 -8.18 13.01 -16.41
N TRP A 114 -9.21 13.31 -17.21
CA TRP A 114 -10.01 12.30 -17.91
C TRP A 114 -9.16 11.36 -18.78
N ALA A 115 -8.12 11.89 -19.44
CA ALA A 115 -7.17 11.08 -20.19
C ALA A 115 -6.38 10.11 -19.30
N GLY A 116 -5.99 10.55 -18.10
CA GLY A 116 -5.38 9.69 -17.07
C GLY A 116 -6.35 8.59 -16.62
N ILE A 117 -7.59 8.94 -16.33
CA ILE A 117 -8.64 7.98 -15.96
C ILE A 117 -8.85 6.94 -17.06
N ALA A 118 -8.98 7.36 -18.32
CA ALA A 118 -9.17 6.45 -19.45
C ALA A 118 -8.01 5.47 -19.62
N ARG A 119 -6.76 5.94 -19.45
CA ARG A 119 -5.57 5.08 -19.49
C ARG A 119 -5.56 4.07 -18.35
N LEU A 120 -5.82 4.50 -17.12
CA LEU A 120 -5.91 3.59 -15.96
C LEU A 120 -7.03 2.57 -16.15
N ALA A 121 -8.21 3.02 -16.61
CA ALA A 121 -9.35 2.15 -16.87
C ALA A 121 -9.04 1.10 -17.95
N ALA A 122 -8.35 1.48 -19.04
CA ALA A 122 -7.94 0.53 -20.08
C ALA A 122 -6.98 -0.54 -19.54
N VAL A 123 -5.95 -0.12 -18.79
CA VAL A 123 -4.98 -1.07 -18.21
C VAL A 123 -5.65 -1.99 -17.18
N TYR A 124 -6.53 -1.44 -16.32
CA TYR A 124 -7.26 -2.23 -15.34
C TYR A 124 -8.30 -3.15 -15.97
N ALA A 125 -8.91 -2.77 -17.10
CA ALA A 125 -9.79 -3.65 -17.85
C ALA A 125 -9.02 -4.85 -18.40
N VAL A 126 -7.82 -4.65 -18.95
CA VAL A 126 -6.95 -5.74 -19.45
C VAL A 126 -6.50 -6.65 -18.31
N LEU A 127 -6.00 -6.08 -17.20
CA LEU A 127 -5.58 -6.86 -16.03
C LEU A 127 -6.76 -7.59 -15.37
N GLY A 128 -7.92 -6.94 -15.29
CA GLY A 128 -9.15 -7.52 -14.78
C GLY A 128 -9.65 -8.67 -15.66
N ALA A 129 -9.60 -8.52 -16.99
CA ALA A 129 -9.93 -9.59 -17.93
C ALA A 129 -8.96 -10.78 -17.80
N PHE A 130 -7.66 -10.52 -17.66
CA PHE A 130 -6.64 -11.53 -17.41
C PHE A 130 -6.92 -12.30 -16.10
N GLN A 131 -7.18 -11.60 -15.00
CA GLN A 131 -7.52 -12.20 -13.72
C GLN A 131 -8.86 -12.96 -13.77
N TYR A 132 -9.86 -12.41 -14.47
CA TYR A 132 -11.17 -13.05 -14.61
C TYR A 132 -11.12 -14.33 -15.44
N ALA A 133 -10.34 -14.35 -16.53
CA ALA A 133 -10.13 -15.54 -17.35
C ALA A 133 -9.42 -16.64 -16.57
N LEU A 134 -8.41 -16.27 -15.77
CA LEU A 134 -7.61 -17.18 -14.98
C LEU A 134 -8.17 -17.46 -13.58
N ARG A 135 -9.34 -16.91 -13.24
CA ARG A 135 -9.93 -17.00 -11.90
C ARG A 135 -10.01 -18.41 -11.36
N ARG A 136 -10.35 -19.40 -12.20
CA ARG A 136 -10.46 -20.80 -11.75
C ARG A 136 -9.10 -21.31 -11.28
N LYS A 137 -8.02 -20.98 -11.99
CA LYS A 137 -6.66 -21.40 -11.62
C LYS A 137 -6.18 -20.72 -10.33
N PHE A 138 -6.36 -19.41 -10.22
CA PHE A 138 -5.99 -18.67 -9.00
C PHE A 138 -6.78 -19.16 -7.77
N LEU A 139 -8.08 -19.45 -7.94
CA LEU A 139 -8.91 -19.98 -6.86
C LEU A 139 -8.47 -21.37 -6.41
N THR A 140 -8.21 -22.29 -7.35
CA THR A 140 -7.71 -23.63 -7.01
C THR A 140 -6.38 -23.55 -6.27
N ILE A 141 -5.47 -22.67 -6.68
CA ILE A 141 -4.16 -22.53 -6.03
C ILE A 141 -4.29 -21.91 -4.63
N SER A 142 -5.19 -20.94 -4.43
CA SER A 142 -5.37 -20.27 -3.14
C SER A 142 -6.16 -21.09 -2.11
N PHE A 143 -7.19 -21.83 -2.54
CA PHE A 143 -8.11 -22.54 -1.63
C PHE A 143 -7.89 -24.05 -1.60
N GLN A 144 -7.32 -24.64 -2.65
CA GLN A 144 -7.10 -26.09 -2.79
C GLN A 144 -5.70 -26.39 -3.36
N PRO A 145 -4.62 -25.97 -2.67
CA PRO A 145 -3.26 -26.15 -3.16
C PRO A 145 -2.90 -27.62 -3.42
N GLU A 146 -3.51 -28.56 -2.68
CA GLU A 146 -3.30 -30.00 -2.88
C GLU A 146 -3.84 -30.52 -4.23
N GLU A 147 -4.98 -29.96 -4.70
CA GLU A 147 -5.50 -30.27 -6.04
C GLU A 147 -4.62 -29.66 -7.14
N ALA A 148 -4.04 -28.48 -6.89
CA ALA A 148 -3.11 -27.85 -7.83
C ALA A 148 -1.79 -28.62 -7.97
N GLU A 149 -1.23 -29.12 -6.87
CA GLU A 149 -0.03 -29.99 -6.89
C GLU A 149 -0.31 -31.31 -7.59
N ARG A 150 -1.49 -31.93 -7.33
CA ARG A 150 -1.93 -33.16 -8.01
C ARG A 150 -2.10 -32.98 -9.52
N ASN A 151 -2.51 -31.80 -9.96
CA ASN A 151 -2.62 -31.45 -11.38
C ASN A 151 -1.28 -31.05 -12.02
N GLY A 152 -0.16 -31.13 -11.28
CA GLY A 152 1.18 -30.82 -11.76
C GLY A 152 1.44 -29.33 -12.00
N TRP A 153 0.64 -28.44 -11.41
CA TRP A 153 0.78 -27.00 -11.63
C TRP A 153 1.90 -26.42 -10.75
N SER A 154 2.76 -25.60 -11.35
CA SER A 154 3.76 -24.84 -10.60
C SER A 154 3.08 -23.70 -9.83
N ILE A 155 2.81 -23.92 -8.55
CA ILE A 155 2.19 -22.92 -7.65
C ILE A 155 2.97 -21.60 -7.67
N ARG A 156 4.31 -21.68 -7.58
CA ARG A 156 5.21 -20.51 -7.57
C ARG A 156 5.08 -19.66 -8.84
N TRP A 157 4.89 -20.29 -10.00
CA TRP A 157 4.76 -19.57 -11.27
C TRP A 157 3.45 -18.79 -11.34
N TRP A 158 2.35 -19.39 -10.90
CA TRP A 158 1.05 -18.72 -10.88
C TRP A 158 0.99 -17.61 -9.82
N ASP A 159 1.62 -17.82 -8.67
CA ASP A 159 1.76 -16.78 -7.64
C ASP A 159 2.55 -15.57 -8.15
N PHE A 160 3.61 -15.81 -8.91
CA PHE A 160 4.37 -14.73 -9.53
C PHE A 160 3.47 -13.88 -10.44
N TRP A 161 2.67 -14.49 -11.31
CA TRP A 161 1.75 -13.75 -12.18
C TRP A 161 0.64 -13.04 -11.39
N PHE A 162 0.15 -13.67 -10.32
CA PHE A 162 -0.83 -13.05 -9.42
C PHE A 162 -0.25 -11.79 -8.76
N TYR A 163 0.90 -11.91 -8.09
CA TYR A 163 1.58 -10.79 -7.42
C TYR A 163 2.07 -9.73 -8.39
N LEU A 164 2.49 -10.11 -9.59
CA LEU A 164 2.87 -9.17 -10.64
C LEU A 164 1.66 -8.34 -11.06
N SER A 165 0.51 -8.97 -11.34
CA SER A 165 -0.70 -8.25 -11.73
C SER A 165 -1.18 -7.30 -10.63
N PHE A 166 -1.16 -7.75 -9.37
CA PHE A 166 -1.50 -6.94 -8.20
C PHE A 166 -0.54 -5.78 -7.99
N GLY A 167 0.76 -6.05 -8.13
CA GLY A 167 1.81 -5.04 -8.05
C GLY A 167 1.65 -3.96 -9.12
N ILE A 168 1.36 -4.33 -10.36
CA ILE A 168 1.09 -3.38 -11.45
C ILE A 168 -0.11 -2.48 -11.10
N VAL A 169 -1.19 -3.06 -10.58
CA VAL A 169 -2.35 -2.28 -10.11
C VAL A 169 -1.94 -1.28 -9.05
N ILE A 170 -1.16 -1.69 -8.04
CA ILE A 170 -0.67 -0.78 -7.00
C ILE A 170 0.21 0.32 -7.60
N THR A 171 1.20 -0.04 -8.42
CA THR A 171 2.14 0.91 -9.03
C THR A 171 1.42 1.99 -9.84
N LEU A 172 0.35 1.64 -10.55
CA LEU A 172 -0.43 2.58 -11.35
C LEU A 172 -1.43 3.39 -10.50
N ALA A 173 -1.95 2.82 -9.41
CA ALA A 173 -2.91 3.48 -8.54
C ALA A 173 -2.27 4.52 -7.60
N VAL A 174 -1.07 4.23 -7.09
CA VAL A 174 -0.39 5.04 -6.05
C VAL A 174 -0.22 6.50 -6.45
N PRO A 175 0.26 6.86 -7.65
CA PRO A 175 0.43 8.26 -8.03
C PRO A 175 -0.87 9.08 -8.04
N VAL A 176 -2.01 8.41 -8.24
CA VAL A 176 -3.34 9.07 -8.27
C VAL A 176 -3.94 9.12 -6.88
N GLY A 177 -3.97 7.96 -6.22
CA GLY A 177 -4.73 7.76 -5.00
C GLY A 177 -3.93 7.87 -3.70
N GLY A 178 -2.61 7.87 -3.77
CA GLY A 178 -1.74 7.76 -2.61
C GLY A 178 -1.68 6.33 -2.06
N VAL A 179 -0.57 5.98 -1.42
CA VAL A 179 -0.35 4.60 -0.97
C VAL A 179 -1.34 4.19 0.13
N LEU A 180 -1.67 5.09 1.05
CA LEU A 180 -2.58 4.81 2.17
C LEU A 180 -3.97 4.40 1.67
N MET A 181 -4.48 5.15 0.71
CA MET A 181 -5.79 4.89 0.12
C MET A 181 -5.78 3.58 -0.67
N VAL A 182 -4.78 3.37 -1.54
CA VAL A 182 -4.68 2.15 -2.36
C VAL A 182 -4.61 0.90 -1.47
N PHE A 183 -3.78 0.90 -0.44
CA PHE A 183 -3.69 -0.22 0.49
C PHE A 183 -5.05 -0.49 1.18
N THR A 184 -5.75 0.57 1.58
CA THR A 184 -7.06 0.47 2.21
C THR A 184 -8.11 -0.14 1.27
N PHE A 185 -8.15 0.29 0.00
CA PHE A 185 -9.05 -0.27 -1.01
C PHE A 185 -8.81 -1.77 -1.29
N LEU A 186 -7.60 -2.26 -1.04
CA LEU A 186 -7.26 -3.67 -1.28
C LEU A 186 -7.59 -4.55 -0.07
N VAL A 187 -7.40 -4.04 1.15
CA VAL A 187 -7.52 -4.82 2.38
C VAL A 187 -8.91 -4.71 2.99
N VAL A 188 -9.41 -3.49 3.22
CA VAL A 188 -10.60 -3.28 4.06
C VAL A 188 -11.89 -3.84 3.45
N PRO A 189 -12.24 -3.59 2.19
CA PRO A 189 -13.46 -4.17 1.60
C PRO A 189 -13.42 -5.70 1.58
N ALA A 190 -12.23 -6.29 1.36
CA ALA A 190 -12.05 -7.73 1.40
C ALA A 190 -12.30 -8.28 2.81
N VAL A 191 -11.70 -7.68 3.84
CA VAL A 191 -11.91 -8.06 5.24
C VAL A 191 -13.39 -7.94 5.63
N ILE A 192 -14.05 -6.84 5.28
CA ILE A 192 -15.49 -6.65 5.50
C ILE A 192 -16.28 -7.80 4.85
N ALA A 193 -16.01 -8.12 3.59
CA ALA A 193 -16.72 -9.18 2.88
C ALA A 193 -16.48 -10.58 3.50
N PHE A 194 -15.24 -10.88 3.92
CA PHE A 194 -14.89 -12.13 4.61
C PHE A 194 -15.62 -12.29 5.96
N LEU A 195 -16.03 -11.21 6.61
CA LEU A 195 -16.85 -11.28 7.82
C LEU A 195 -18.26 -11.80 7.55
N PHE A 196 -18.78 -11.77 6.32
CA PHE A 196 -20.15 -12.17 6.01
C PHE A 196 -20.27 -13.50 5.27
N THR A 197 -19.31 -13.83 4.41
CA THR A 197 -19.45 -14.99 3.52
C THR A 197 -18.09 -15.60 3.16
N ARG A 198 -18.12 -16.90 2.85
CA ARG A 198 -16.99 -17.63 2.25
C ARG A 198 -17.21 -17.90 0.76
N ASP A 199 -18.40 -17.57 0.23
CA ASP A 199 -18.72 -17.75 -1.19
C ASP A 199 -18.04 -16.66 -2.03
N MET A 200 -17.17 -17.04 -2.96
CA MET A 200 -16.37 -16.10 -3.75
C MET A 200 -17.21 -15.07 -4.52
N ARG A 201 -18.35 -15.48 -5.10
CA ARG A 201 -19.24 -14.55 -5.81
C ARG A 201 -19.82 -13.49 -4.87
N ARG A 202 -20.32 -13.92 -3.71
CA ARG A 202 -20.91 -13.00 -2.71
C ARG A 202 -19.83 -12.11 -2.11
N LEU A 203 -18.64 -12.64 -1.88
CA LEU A 203 -17.48 -11.90 -1.41
C LEU A 203 -17.14 -10.75 -2.37
N ALA A 204 -17.08 -11.01 -3.67
CA ALA A 204 -16.82 -9.97 -4.68
C ALA A 204 -17.88 -8.85 -4.65
N TYR A 205 -19.17 -9.21 -4.63
CA TYR A 205 -20.25 -8.21 -4.58
C TYR A 205 -20.24 -7.39 -3.28
N LEU A 206 -19.99 -8.03 -2.13
CA LEU A 206 -19.92 -7.32 -0.84
C LEU A 206 -18.69 -6.42 -0.75
N ALA A 207 -17.54 -6.87 -1.25
CA ALA A 207 -16.32 -6.06 -1.30
C ALA A 207 -16.52 -4.82 -2.18
N TRP A 208 -17.10 -4.99 -3.39
CA TRP A 208 -17.40 -3.85 -4.27
C TRP A 208 -18.45 -2.92 -3.67
N GLY A 209 -19.52 -3.45 -3.09
CA GLY A 209 -20.57 -2.66 -2.47
C GLY A 209 -20.06 -1.84 -1.28
N SER A 210 -19.38 -2.50 -0.33
CA SER A 210 -18.79 -1.81 0.83
C SER A 210 -17.74 -0.78 0.44
N GLY A 211 -16.90 -1.09 -0.56
CA GLY A 211 -15.92 -0.16 -1.08
C GLY A 211 -16.53 1.07 -1.76
N ALA A 212 -17.55 0.87 -2.59
CA ALA A 212 -18.27 1.96 -3.23
C ALA A 212 -18.93 2.87 -2.17
N ILE A 213 -19.60 2.30 -1.17
CA ILE A 213 -20.26 3.07 -0.11
C ILE A 213 -19.25 3.88 0.70
N ALA A 214 -18.17 3.25 1.20
CA ALA A 214 -17.15 3.94 1.99
C ALA A 214 -16.48 5.07 1.21
N SER A 215 -16.15 4.82 -0.06
CA SER A 215 -15.50 5.80 -0.92
C SER A 215 -16.42 6.98 -1.28
N LEU A 216 -17.70 6.73 -1.60
CA LEU A 216 -18.69 7.78 -1.88
C LEU A 216 -18.94 8.66 -0.65
N LEU A 217 -19.12 8.05 0.53
CA LEU A 217 -19.31 8.80 1.77
C LEU A 217 -18.06 9.61 2.12
N GLY A 218 -16.86 9.02 1.99
CA GLY A 218 -15.61 9.73 2.23
C GLY A 218 -15.41 10.90 1.27
N LEU A 219 -15.72 10.72 -0.01
CA LEU A 219 -15.64 11.80 -0.99
C LEU A 219 -16.66 12.93 -0.70
N TRP A 220 -17.89 12.57 -0.35
CA TRP A 220 -18.95 13.53 -0.04
C TRP A 220 -18.61 14.38 1.19
N ILE A 221 -18.09 13.76 2.26
CA ILE A 221 -17.64 14.47 3.47
C ILE A 221 -16.38 15.30 3.18
N SER A 222 -15.47 14.80 2.34
CA SER A 222 -14.27 15.55 1.93
C SER A 222 -14.66 16.84 1.22
N PHE A 223 -15.66 16.76 0.35
CA PHE A 223 -16.15 17.90 -0.41
C PHE A 223 -16.83 18.95 0.48
N THR A 224 -17.65 18.53 1.45
CA THR A 224 -18.35 19.47 2.36
C THR A 224 -17.45 20.04 3.46
N GLY A 225 -16.49 19.26 3.94
CA GLY A 225 -15.56 19.66 5.00
C GLY A 225 -14.23 20.26 4.53
N ASN A 226 -14.00 20.36 3.21
CA ASN A 226 -12.75 20.84 2.61
C ASN A 226 -11.48 20.14 3.16
N LEU A 227 -11.61 18.83 3.41
CA LEU A 227 -10.57 17.98 4.02
C LEU A 227 -9.82 17.17 2.94
N PRO A 228 -8.56 16.75 3.20
CA PRO A 228 -7.82 15.88 2.30
C PRO A 228 -8.57 14.58 1.99
N THR A 229 -8.91 14.36 0.71
CA THR A 229 -9.78 13.27 0.27
C THR A 229 -9.21 11.89 0.56
N GLY A 230 -7.91 11.67 0.30
CA GLY A 230 -7.25 10.37 0.50
C GLY A 230 -7.35 9.88 1.96
N PRO A 231 -6.80 10.62 2.94
CA PRO A 231 -6.89 10.27 4.36
C PRO A 231 -8.33 10.13 4.86
N LEU A 232 -9.26 10.96 4.39
CA LEU A 232 -10.65 10.88 4.82
C LEU A 232 -11.33 9.59 4.32
N ILE A 233 -11.09 9.19 3.07
CA ILE A 233 -11.58 7.89 2.56
C ILE A 233 -11.02 6.75 3.41
N VAL A 234 -9.74 6.80 3.79
CA VAL A 234 -9.13 5.78 4.67
C VAL A 234 -9.83 5.73 6.04
N CYS A 235 -10.09 6.88 6.65
CA CYS A 235 -10.84 6.96 7.90
C CYS A 235 -12.26 6.39 7.77
N MET A 236 -12.96 6.66 6.66
CA MET A 236 -14.30 6.12 6.41
C MET A 236 -14.31 4.61 6.25
N TYR A 237 -13.31 4.04 5.59
CA TYR A 237 -13.11 2.59 5.53
C TYR A 237 -12.87 1.98 6.92
N GLY A 238 -12.02 2.60 7.72
CA GLY A 238 -11.76 2.18 9.10
C GLY A 238 -13.02 2.23 9.96
N LEU A 239 -13.80 3.31 9.86
CA LEU A 239 -15.08 3.45 10.54
C LEU A 239 -16.09 2.39 10.11
N LEU A 240 -16.23 2.16 8.80
CA LEU A 240 -17.14 1.14 8.28
C LEU A 240 -16.77 -0.24 8.79
N LEU A 241 -15.49 -0.60 8.77
CA LEU A 241 -15.00 -1.87 9.30
C LEU A 241 -15.29 -2.00 10.79
N ALA A 242 -15.03 -0.95 11.58
CA ALA A 242 -15.30 -0.93 13.01
C ALA A 242 -16.80 -1.13 13.31
N VAL A 243 -17.67 -0.42 12.59
CA VAL A 243 -19.13 -0.55 12.72
C VAL A 243 -19.57 -1.97 12.37
N VAL A 244 -19.11 -2.53 11.25
CA VAL A 244 -19.44 -3.90 10.84
C VAL A 244 -18.98 -4.92 11.88
N ALA A 245 -17.75 -4.78 12.39
CA ALA A 245 -17.21 -5.67 13.41
C ALA A 245 -18.01 -5.62 14.73
N LEU A 246 -18.38 -4.41 15.18
CA LEU A 246 -19.20 -4.22 16.37
C LEU A 246 -20.61 -4.80 16.21
N LEU A 247 -21.26 -4.58 15.06
CA LEU A 247 -22.59 -5.14 14.78
C LEU A 247 -22.56 -6.67 14.75
N ARG A 248 -21.50 -7.28 14.18
CA ARG A 248 -21.33 -8.74 14.20
C ARG A 248 -21.14 -9.26 15.62
N LYS A 249 -20.30 -8.60 16.43
CA LYS A 249 -20.10 -8.98 17.83
C LYS A 249 -21.41 -8.90 18.61
N ALA A 250 -22.14 -7.79 18.52
CA ALA A 250 -23.43 -7.62 19.19
C ALA A 250 -24.51 -8.61 18.69
N GLY A 251 -24.46 -9.02 17.42
CA GLY A 251 -25.34 -10.06 16.88
C GLY A 251 -25.01 -11.47 17.39
N ILE A 252 -23.72 -11.76 17.60
CA ILE A 252 -23.26 -13.03 18.20
C ILE A 252 -23.63 -13.08 19.70
N ASP A 253 -23.43 -11.97 20.42
CA ASP A 253 -23.76 -11.87 21.85
C ASP A 253 -25.27 -11.97 22.11
N ARG A 254 -26.12 -11.54 21.15
CA ARG A 254 -27.58 -11.73 21.20
C ARG A 254 -28.04 -13.12 20.81
N ALA A 255 -27.24 -13.87 20.05
CA ALA A 255 -27.55 -15.25 19.65
C ALA A 255 -27.12 -16.28 20.70
N ALA A 256 -26.32 -15.89 21.70
CA ALA A 256 -26.10 -16.65 22.93
C ALA A 256 -27.35 -16.48 23.82
N PRO A 257 -28.24 -17.50 23.95
CA PRO A 257 -29.50 -17.30 24.64
C PRO A 257 -29.27 -17.18 26.15
N ALA A 258 -29.97 -16.22 26.74
CA ALA A 258 -30.46 -16.32 28.11
C ALA A 258 -31.16 -17.69 28.27
N GLY A 259 -30.50 -18.65 28.92
CA GLY A 259 -31.00 -20.01 28.98
C GLY A 259 -30.01 -21.06 29.48
N ALA A 260 -29.36 -20.82 30.61
CA ALA A 260 -29.01 -21.91 31.52
C ALA A 260 -29.64 -21.57 32.88
N PRO A 261 -30.81 -22.13 33.21
CA PRO A 261 -31.30 -22.15 34.58
C PRO A 261 -30.33 -22.99 35.41
N ASP A 262 -30.04 -22.44 36.58
CA ASP A 262 -29.51 -23.08 37.77
C ASP A 262 -29.78 -24.60 37.81
N ARG A 263 -28.71 -25.39 37.93
CA ARG A 263 -28.77 -26.78 38.39
C ARG A 263 -27.58 -27.06 39.30
N ALA A 264 -27.88 -26.88 40.59
CA ALA A 264 -27.46 -27.64 41.77
C ALA A 264 -25.98 -27.62 42.17
#